data_AF-A0A2D5FE05-F1
#
_entry.id   AF-A0A2D5FE05-F1
#
_cell.length_a   1.000
_cell.length_b   1.000
_cell.length_c   1.000
_cell.angle_alpha   90.00
_cell.angle_beta   90.00
_cell.angle_gamma   90.00
#
_symmetry.space_group_name_H-M   'P 1'
#
loop_
_entity.id
_entity.type
_entity.pdbx_description
1 polymer ?
#
loop_
_entity_poly.entity_id
_entity_poly.type
_entity_poly.pdbx_seq_one_letter_code
_entity_poly.pdbx_strand_id
1 'polypeptide(L)'
;MALGADLKREFSALAKGKRKEIDLFRAFINAFNSLGATSISKEYHGNSYQVTFNQSRGAGRPQPRCELCDVVIIQYPKGNAQSARITFNQAKVTDKRHFSTPPRKTAPYSFRANLEQWDLLAHRPIISSAVKKFKPAPNLLSDALLPSVGSFGVFYPTTTNFDFAYFVAKELLPVNNNKSASGTLYMSCPMHSTHRISGYPETTGCSCFIEFGKALDEGLIGSPIQPMLNNNTQKQVRSWLSDLLSDLHASNPASAIPKELASGLELNIDESIAQKASTAKRPSIRAVIAIKTEG
;
A
#
# COMPACT_ATOMS: atom_id res chain seq x y z
N MET A 1 -5.75 20.12 -9.80
CA MET A 1 -5.36 19.22 -10.91
C MET A 1 -5.79 17.82 -10.53
N ALA A 2 -6.19 16.98 -11.47
CA ALA A 2 -6.66 15.63 -11.14
C ALA A 2 -5.46 14.71 -10.85
N LEU A 3 -5.24 14.34 -9.58
CA LEU A 3 -4.09 13.56 -9.12
C LEU A 3 -3.78 12.35 -10.00
N GLY A 4 -4.81 11.62 -10.42
CA GLY A 4 -4.65 10.44 -11.28
C GLY A 4 -4.05 10.74 -12.65
N ALA A 5 -4.38 11.89 -13.26
CA ALA A 5 -3.84 12.29 -14.56
C ALA A 5 -2.36 12.68 -14.45
N ASP A 6 -1.99 13.41 -13.40
CA ASP A 6 -0.60 13.78 -13.13
C ASP A 6 0.23 12.53 -12.84
N LEU A 7 -0.26 11.65 -11.95
CA LEU A 7 0.42 10.40 -11.63
C LEU A 7 0.62 9.50 -12.87
N LYS A 8 -0.40 9.40 -13.74
CA LYS A 8 -0.30 8.65 -14.99
C LYS A 8 0.77 9.23 -15.92
N ARG A 9 0.83 10.56 -16.05
CA ARG A 9 1.81 11.25 -16.90
C ARG A 9 3.23 10.98 -16.40
N GLU A 10 3.49 11.23 -15.12
CA GLU A 10 4.82 11.03 -14.53
C GLU A 10 5.25 9.57 -14.59
N PHE A 11 4.35 8.64 -14.23
CA PHE A 11 4.63 7.21 -14.35
C PHE A 11 4.94 6.82 -15.79
N SER A 12 4.15 7.28 -16.77
CA SER A 12 4.35 6.92 -18.18
C SER A 12 5.72 7.36 -18.70
N ALA A 13 6.19 8.55 -18.32
CA ALA A 13 7.52 9.04 -18.66
C ALA A 13 8.61 8.15 -18.04
N LEU A 14 8.46 7.80 -16.76
CA LEU A 14 9.43 7.01 -15.99
C LEU A 14 9.40 5.51 -16.32
N ALA A 15 8.29 4.99 -16.81
CA ALA A 15 8.07 3.57 -17.14
C ALA A 15 8.51 3.21 -18.57
N LYS A 16 8.80 4.19 -19.41
CA LYS A 16 9.15 3.99 -20.82
C LYS A 16 10.29 2.99 -20.99
N GLY A 17 10.04 1.92 -21.76
CA GLY A 17 11.02 0.86 -22.04
C GLY A 17 11.23 -0.16 -20.91
N LYS A 18 10.62 0.04 -19.74
CA LYS A 18 10.72 -0.89 -18.60
C LYS A 18 9.71 -2.04 -18.77
N ARG A 19 10.09 -3.23 -18.28
CA ARG A 19 9.24 -4.43 -18.34
C ARG A 19 9.28 -5.29 -17.07
N LYS A 20 10.32 -5.14 -16.25
CA LYS A 20 10.49 -5.92 -15.02
C LYS A 20 9.69 -5.29 -13.88
N GLU A 21 9.14 -6.13 -13.00
CA GLU A 21 8.35 -5.71 -11.84
C GLU A 21 9.05 -4.64 -11.00
N ILE A 22 10.34 -4.84 -10.69
CA ILE A 22 11.12 -3.89 -9.88
C ILE A 22 11.31 -2.53 -10.57
N ASP A 23 11.48 -2.51 -11.88
CA ASP A 23 11.71 -1.27 -12.63
C ASP A 23 10.41 -0.44 -12.71
N LEU A 24 9.28 -1.12 -12.91
CA LEU A 24 7.94 -0.53 -12.90
C LEU A 24 7.57 -0.04 -11.49
N PHE A 25 7.86 -0.82 -10.45
CA PHE A 25 7.67 -0.42 -9.07
C PHE A 25 8.46 0.85 -8.73
N ARG A 26 9.74 0.92 -9.11
CA ARG A 26 10.54 2.14 -8.93
C ARG A 26 10.01 3.32 -9.72
N ALA A 27 9.53 3.10 -10.95
CA ALA A 27 8.85 4.14 -11.72
C ALA A 27 7.61 4.67 -11.00
N PHE A 28 6.83 3.79 -10.36
CA PHE A 28 5.67 4.16 -9.55
C PHE A 28 6.02 5.00 -8.34
N ILE A 29 7.01 4.59 -7.54
CA ILE A 29 7.49 5.39 -6.39
C ILE A 29 7.99 6.77 -6.85
N ASN A 30 8.80 6.81 -7.91
CA ASN A 30 9.34 8.06 -8.44
C ASN A 30 8.27 8.97 -9.07
N ALA A 31 7.19 8.40 -9.61
CA ALA A 31 6.07 9.18 -10.13
C ALA A 31 5.39 9.98 -9.01
N PHE A 32 5.22 9.40 -7.81
CA PHE A 32 4.74 10.13 -6.64
C PHE A 32 5.68 11.25 -6.22
N ASN A 33 7.00 11.00 -6.16
CA ASN A 33 7.98 12.06 -5.88
C ASN A 33 7.92 13.23 -6.89
N SER A 34 7.55 12.94 -8.14
CA SER A 34 7.46 13.94 -9.20
C SER A 34 6.24 14.86 -9.06
N LEU A 35 5.29 14.54 -8.16
CA LEU A 35 4.15 15.39 -7.84
C LEU A 35 4.50 16.58 -6.92
N GLY A 36 5.76 16.70 -6.51
CA GLY A 36 6.28 17.84 -5.76
C GLY A 36 5.68 17.96 -4.36
N ALA A 37 5.21 19.15 -3.99
CA ALA A 37 4.74 19.44 -2.62
C ALA A 37 3.53 18.61 -2.15
N THR A 38 2.87 17.89 -3.07
CA THR A 38 1.71 17.04 -2.77
C THR A 38 2.11 15.66 -2.29
N SER A 39 3.32 15.16 -2.62
CA SER A 39 3.71 13.81 -2.24
C SER A 39 5.21 13.67 -2.02
N ILE A 40 5.57 12.82 -1.06
CA ILE A 40 6.94 12.36 -0.84
C ILE A 40 6.95 10.85 -0.75
N SER A 41 8.07 10.24 -1.10
CA SER A 41 8.27 8.82 -0.96
C SER A 41 9.72 8.47 -0.67
N LYS A 42 9.91 7.26 -0.15
CA LYS A 42 11.23 6.71 0.18
C LYS A 42 11.25 5.22 -0.13
N GLU A 43 12.16 4.78 -0.97
CA GLU A 43 12.51 3.36 -1.12
C GLU A 43 13.48 2.98 0.00
N TYR A 44 13.22 1.86 0.66
CA TYR A 44 14.08 1.23 1.63
C TYR A 44 14.57 -0.11 1.06
N HIS A 45 15.78 -0.51 1.45
CA HIS A 45 16.30 -1.84 1.13
C HIS A 45 15.73 -2.88 2.11
N GLY A 46 14.43 -3.14 1.99
CA GLY A 46 13.72 -4.11 2.82
C GLY A 46 14.23 -5.54 2.64
N ASN A 47 14.13 -6.33 3.70
CA ASN A 47 14.37 -7.77 3.63
C ASN A 47 13.11 -8.48 3.15
N SER A 48 13.28 -9.46 2.27
CA SER A 48 12.26 -10.50 2.08
C SER A 48 12.07 -11.27 3.38
N TYR A 49 10.83 -11.63 3.73
CA TYR A 49 10.47 -12.42 4.92
C TYR A 49 10.50 -11.68 6.27
N GLN A 50 9.65 -10.67 6.40
CA GLN A 50 9.54 -9.75 7.53
C GLN A 50 8.63 -10.26 8.66
N VAL A 51 7.56 -10.97 8.29
CA VAL A 51 6.49 -11.35 9.23
C VAL A 51 6.15 -12.83 9.13
N THR A 52 5.67 -13.39 10.25
CA THR A 52 4.99 -14.68 10.33
C THR A 52 3.58 -14.49 10.88
N PHE A 53 2.67 -15.40 10.54
CA PHE A 53 1.29 -15.39 11.02
C PHE A 53 0.71 -16.81 10.91
N ASN A 54 -0.45 -17.05 11.53
CA ASN A 54 -1.19 -18.30 11.33
C ASN A 54 -2.01 -18.20 10.05
N GLN A 55 -1.81 -19.13 9.12
CA GLN A 55 -2.54 -19.13 7.85
C GLN A 55 -4.06 -19.12 8.07
N SER A 56 -4.78 -18.38 7.23
CA SER A 56 -6.25 -18.30 7.29
C SER A 56 -6.91 -18.95 6.08
N ARG A 57 -6.17 -19.16 4.98
CA ARG A 57 -6.71 -19.71 3.72
C ARG A 57 -6.99 -21.22 3.71
N GLY A 58 -6.67 -21.97 4.77
CA GLY A 58 -6.81 -23.42 4.85
C GLY A 58 -5.81 -24.25 4.03
N ALA A 59 -4.77 -23.62 3.47
CA ALA A 59 -3.79 -24.29 2.59
C ALA A 59 -2.38 -23.67 2.69
N GLY A 60 -1.36 -24.46 2.34
CA GLY A 60 0.04 -24.03 2.40
C GLY A 60 0.70 -24.33 3.74
N ARG A 61 1.69 -23.51 4.13
CA ARG A 61 2.39 -23.66 5.41
C ARG A 61 1.47 -23.24 6.56
N PRO A 62 1.43 -23.96 7.69
CA PRO A 62 0.62 -23.56 8.86
C PRO A 62 0.98 -22.18 9.40
N GLN A 63 2.27 -21.86 9.40
CA GLN A 63 2.81 -20.56 9.79
C GLN A 63 3.64 -19.98 8.63
N PRO A 64 3.00 -19.30 7.66
CA PRO A 64 3.72 -18.69 6.54
C PRO A 64 4.71 -17.63 7.02
N ARG A 65 5.71 -17.38 6.18
CA ARG A 65 6.67 -16.30 6.35
C ARG A 65 6.81 -15.53 5.05
N CYS A 66 6.50 -14.24 5.05
CA CYS A 66 6.52 -13.38 3.87
C CYS A 66 6.86 -11.92 4.22
N GLU A 67 6.88 -11.05 3.21
CA GLU A 67 7.01 -9.60 3.38
C GLU A 67 5.72 -9.00 3.94
N LEU A 68 5.79 -7.85 4.62
CA LEU A 68 4.55 -7.18 5.04
C LEU A 68 3.81 -6.62 3.83
N CYS A 69 4.53 -5.90 2.97
CA CYS A 69 4.08 -5.37 1.68
C CYS A 69 5.27 -4.78 0.91
N ASP A 70 5.09 -4.48 -0.38
CA ASP A 70 6.08 -3.71 -1.16
C ASP A 70 6.05 -2.23 -0.82
N VAL A 71 4.86 -1.62 -0.67
CA VAL A 71 4.74 -0.19 -0.39
C VAL A 71 3.61 0.10 0.61
N VAL A 72 3.90 0.96 1.58
CA VAL A 72 2.87 1.59 2.40
C VAL A 72 2.49 2.93 1.79
N ILE A 73 1.21 3.15 1.58
CA ILE A 73 0.67 4.42 1.08
C ILE A 73 -0.13 5.05 2.20
N ILE A 74 0.29 6.23 2.64
CA ILE A 74 -0.42 7.08 3.60
C ILE A 74 -0.97 8.27 2.82
N GLN A 75 -2.28 8.50 2.93
CA GLN A 75 -2.91 9.66 2.32
C GLN A 75 -3.70 10.45 3.34
N TYR A 76 -3.83 11.76 3.13
CA TYR A 76 -4.70 12.61 3.95
C TYR A 76 -5.21 13.81 3.16
N PRO A 77 -6.41 14.32 3.46
CA PRO A 77 -6.89 15.58 2.89
C PRO A 77 -6.08 16.75 3.44
N LYS A 78 -5.77 17.70 2.57
CA LYS A 78 -5.07 18.95 2.90
C LYS A 78 -5.83 19.69 3.99
N GLY A 79 -5.11 20.10 5.03
CA GLY A 79 -5.68 20.74 6.21
C GLY A 79 -6.40 19.79 7.18
N ASN A 80 -6.44 18.48 6.91
CA ASN A 80 -7.15 17.51 7.75
C ASN A 80 -6.35 16.20 7.91
N ALA A 81 -5.13 16.30 8.43
CA ALA A 81 -4.24 15.16 8.64
C ALA A 81 -4.77 14.10 9.63
N GLN A 82 -5.68 14.46 10.55
CA GLN A 82 -6.39 13.49 11.42
C GLN A 82 -7.25 12.49 10.63
N SER A 83 -7.65 12.83 9.39
CA SER A 83 -8.41 11.94 8.50
C SER A 83 -7.50 11.08 7.62
N ALA A 84 -6.23 10.92 8.01
CA ALA A 84 -5.29 10.11 7.25
C ALA A 84 -5.73 8.65 7.14
N ARG A 85 -5.43 8.04 5.99
CA ARG A 85 -5.72 6.65 5.66
C ARG A 85 -4.43 5.93 5.25
N ILE A 86 -4.37 4.64 5.52
CA ILE A 86 -3.19 3.79 5.25
C ILE A 86 -3.58 2.52 4.48
N THR A 87 -2.75 2.14 3.50
CA THR A 87 -2.82 0.82 2.86
C THR A 87 -1.42 0.22 2.70
N PHE A 88 -1.35 -1.10 2.87
CA PHE A 88 -0.19 -1.96 2.68
C PHE A 88 -0.38 -2.67 1.34
N ASN A 89 0.33 -2.19 0.32
CA ASN A 89 0.14 -2.59 -1.06
C ASN A 89 1.26 -3.52 -1.52
N GLN A 90 0.88 -4.68 -2.07
CA GLN A 90 1.79 -5.56 -2.79
C GLN A 90 1.79 -5.22 -4.27
N ALA A 91 2.96 -4.89 -4.82
CA ALA A 91 3.10 -4.60 -6.24
C ALA A 91 3.29 -5.90 -7.03
N LYS A 92 2.64 -5.98 -8.20
CA LYS A 92 2.73 -7.11 -9.13
C LYS A 92 2.79 -6.61 -10.56
N VAL A 93 3.33 -7.42 -11.46
CA VAL A 93 3.24 -7.21 -12.90
C VAL A 93 2.51 -8.37 -13.56
N THR A 94 1.78 -8.09 -14.62
CA THR A 94 1.21 -9.09 -15.52
C THR A 94 1.46 -8.72 -16.97
N ASP A 95 1.57 -9.73 -17.82
CA ASP A 95 1.65 -9.62 -19.28
C ASP A 95 0.26 -9.54 -19.94
N LYS A 96 -0.80 -9.83 -19.18
CA LYS A 96 -2.18 -9.78 -19.64
C LYS A 96 -2.62 -8.34 -19.90
N ARG A 97 -3.03 -8.07 -21.14
CA ARG A 97 -3.68 -6.81 -21.56
C ARG A 97 -5.17 -6.73 -21.18
N HIS A 98 -5.68 -7.69 -20.39
CA HIS A 98 -7.11 -7.84 -20.11
C HIS A 98 -7.69 -6.76 -19.17
N PHE A 99 -6.85 -5.84 -18.66
CA PHE A 99 -7.31 -4.57 -18.13
C PHE A 99 -7.55 -3.63 -19.33
N SER A 100 -8.56 -3.96 -20.15
CA SER A 100 -8.86 -3.23 -21.37
C SER A 100 -9.18 -1.77 -21.06
N THR A 101 -8.91 -0.88 -22.01
CA THR A 101 -9.46 0.48 -22.02
C THR A 101 -10.62 0.51 -23.02
N PRO A 102 -11.84 0.92 -22.63
CA PRO A 102 -12.25 1.24 -21.27
C PRO A 102 -12.30 -0.01 -20.37
N PRO A 103 -12.06 0.16 -19.07
CA PRO A 103 -12.13 -0.93 -18.11
C PRO A 103 -13.53 -1.52 -18.06
N ARG A 104 -13.60 -2.86 -18.14
CA ARG A 104 -14.87 -3.57 -18.03
C ARG A 104 -15.24 -3.69 -16.55
N LYS A 105 -16.42 -3.25 -16.15
CA LYS A 105 -16.88 -3.37 -14.75
C LYS A 105 -16.83 -4.82 -14.23
N THR A 106 -16.93 -5.83 -15.09
CA THR A 106 -17.12 -7.24 -14.74
C THR A 106 -16.18 -8.23 -15.44
N ALA A 107 -15.05 -7.80 -16.00
CA ALA A 107 -14.08 -8.76 -16.57
C ALA A 107 -13.35 -9.50 -15.43
N PRO A 108 -13.00 -10.80 -15.59
CA PRO A 108 -12.19 -11.49 -14.61
C PRO A 108 -10.76 -10.93 -14.67
N TYR A 109 -10.50 -9.93 -13.86
CA TYR A 109 -9.17 -9.39 -13.61
C TYR A 109 -8.37 -10.45 -12.88
N SER A 110 -7.33 -10.98 -13.52
CA SER A 110 -6.52 -12.05 -12.95
C SER A 110 -5.03 -11.83 -13.17
N PHE A 111 -4.25 -12.19 -12.17
CA PHE A 111 -2.80 -12.04 -12.17
C PHE A 111 -2.16 -13.08 -11.25
N ARG A 112 -0.88 -13.37 -11.49
CA ARG A 112 -0.11 -14.25 -10.62
C ARG A 112 0.34 -13.51 -9.37
N ALA A 113 0.27 -14.16 -8.22
CA ALA A 113 0.70 -13.61 -6.95
C ALA A 113 1.28 -14.71 -6.04
N ASN A 114 1.84 -14.26 -4.92
CA ASN A 114 2.13 -15.14 -3.79
C ASN A 114 0.84 -15.27 -2.95
N LEU A 115 0.36 -16.51 -2.76
CA LEU A 115 -0.88 -16.81 -2.03
C LEU A 115 -0.74 -16.64 -0.51
N GLU A 116 0.47 -16.75 0.05
CA GLU A 116 0.72 -16.43 1.45
C GLU A 116 0.69 -14.91 1.66
N GLN A 117 1.21 -14.12 0.71
CA GLN A 117 1.09 -12.66 0.74
C GLN A 117 -0.36 -12.21 0.62
N TRP A 118 -1.15 -12.88 -0.24
CA TRP A 118 -2.58 -12.65 -0.33
C TRP A 118 -3.30 -13.02 0.97
N ASP A 119 -2.99 -14.17 1.56
CA ASP A 119 -3.57 -14.61 2.83
C ASP A 119 -3.36 -13.56 3.94
N LEU A 120 -2.14 -13.03 4.05
CA LEU A 120 -1.80 -11.95 4.98
C LEU A 120 -2.66 -10.70 4.76
N LEU A 121 -2.70 -10.18 3.52
CA LEU A 121 -3.36 -8.91 3.21
C LEU A 121 -4.89 -9.01 3.17
N ALA A 122 -5.43 -10.17 2.79
CA ALA A 122 -6.88 -10.40 2.69
C ALA A 122 -7.51 -10.70 4.06
N HIS A 123 -6.88 -11.55 4.87
CA HIS A 123 -7.44 -11.98 6.15
C HIS A 123 -6.94 -11.18 7.35
N ARG A 124 -5.86 -10.40 7.17
CA ARG A 124 -5.34 -9.45 8.18
C ARG A 124 -5.15 -10.10 9.57
N PRO A 125 -4.47 -11.25 9.67
CA PRO A 125 -4.27 -11.93 10.94
C PRO A 125 -3.33 -11.14 11.86
N ILE A 126 -3.27 -11.53 13.13
CA ILE A 126 -2.21 -11.09 14.03
C ILE A 126 -0.86 -11.56 13.45
N ILE A 127 0.09 -10.64 13.34
CA ILE A 127 1.43 -10.88 12.81
C ILE A 127 2.47 -10.94 13.93
N SER A 128 3.55 -11.64 13.66
CA SER A 128 4.75 -11.68 14.49
C SER A 128 5.97 -11.33 13.66
N SER A 129 6.98 -10.79 14.32
CA SER A 129 8.26 -10.51 13.68
C SER A 129 8.95 -11.82 13.27
N ALA A 130 9.37 -11.91 12.02
CA ALA A 130 10.21 -13.00 11.54
C ALA A 130 11.71 -12.68 11.59
N VAL A 131 12.08 -11.43 11.90
CA VAL A 131 13.47 -10.94 11.92
C VAL A 131 13.70 -9.94 13.05
N LYS A 132 14.79 -10.09 13.81
CA LYS A 132 15.08 -9.30 15.03
C LYS A 132 14.92 -7.78 14.89
N LYS A 133 15.24 -7.24 13.72
CA LYS A 133 15.32 -5.81 13.45
C LYS A 133 14.01 -5.19 12.93
N PHE A 134 12.99 -5.99 12.58
CA PHE A 134 11.67 -5.50 12.17
C PHE A 134 10.64 -5.94 13.21
N LYS A 135 10.09 -4.99 13.97
CA LYS A 135 9.12 -5.29 15.05
C LYS A 135 7.82 -4.53 14.79
N PRO A 136 6.99 -4.99 13.83
CA PRO A 136 5.70 -4.36 13.58
C PRO A 136 4.77 -4.58 14.77
N ALA A 137 3.77 -3.71 14.94
CA ALA A 137 2.70 -3.98 15.88
C ALA A 137 1.98 -5.29 15.47
N PRO A 138 1.73 -6.24 16.39
CA PRO A 138 1.12 -7.53 16.04
C PRO A 138 -0.26 -7.39 15.37
N ASN A 139 -0.96 -6.34 15.72
CA ASN A 139 -2.31 -6.01 15.29
C ASN A 139 -2.35 -4.94 14.18
N LEU A 140 -1.21 -4.64 13.54
CA LEU A 140 -1.08 -3.57 12.55
C LEU A 140 -2.09 -3.69 11.39
N LEU A 141 -2.42 -4.91 10.98
CA LEU A 141 -3.43 -5.17 9.95
C LEU A 141 -4.79 -5.52 10.54
N SER A 142 -4.84 -6.28 11.64
CA SER A 142 -6.09 -6.81 12.22
C SER A 142 -6.99 -5.73 12.81
N ASP A 143 -6.42 -4.65 13.33
CA ASP A 143 -7.18 -3.56 13.96
C ASP A 143 -7.66 -2.51 12.96
N ALA A 144 -7.27 -2.65 11.69
CA ALA A 144 -7.74 -1.77 10.64
C ALA A 144 -9.23 -1.96 10.40
N LEU A 145 -9.97 -0.87 10.45
CA LEU A 145 -11.41 -0.86 10.26
C LEU A 145 -11.80 -1.39 8.86
N LEU A 146 -11.05 -1.00 7.84
CA LEU A 146 -11.41 -1.25 6.45
C LEU A 146 -10.53 -2.32 5.79
N PRO A 147 -11.12 -3.25 5.00
CA PRO A 147 -10.39 -4.21 4.17
C PRO A 147 -9.32 -3.59 3.26
N SER A 148 -9.56 -2.38 2.74
CA SER A 148 -8.62 -1.64 1.89
C SER A 148 -7.27 -1.32 2.53
N VAL A 149 -7.07 -1.58 3.84
CA VAL A 149 -5.74 -1.60 4.46
C VAL A 149 -4.79 -2.59 3.78
N GLY A 150 -5.29 -3.71 3.23
CA GLY A 150 -4.50 -4.70 2.52
C GLY A 150 -4.86 -4.68 1.04
N SER A 151 -3.86 -4.47 0.17
CA SER A 151 -4.14 -4.28 -1.25
C SER A 151 -3.07 -4.84 -2.19
N PHE A 152 -3.44 -5.00 -3.46
CA PHE A 152 -2.53 -5.30 -4.56
C PHE A 152 -2.56 -4.17 -5.58
N GLY A 153 -1.38 -3.78 -6.04
CA GLY A 153 -1.19 -2.90 -7.18
C GLY A 153 -0.63 -3.71 -8.35
N VAL A 154 -1.29 -3.72 -9.50
CA VAL A 154 -0.92 -4.56 -10.64
C VAL A 154 -0.61 -3.68 -11.84
N PHE A 155 0.65 -3.68 -12.25
CA PHE A 155 1.08 -3.08 -13.51
C PHE A 155 0.72 -4.01 -14.67
N TYR A 156 0.07 -3.45 -15.69
CA TYR A 156 -0.31 -4.19 -16.88
C TYR A 156 0.07 -3.42 -18.15
N PRO A 157 0.43 -4.12 -19.24
CA PRO A 157 0.81 -3.47 -20.49
C PRO A 157 -0.39 -2.85 -21.18
N THR A 158 -0.20 -1.63 -21.68
CA THR A 158 -1.04 -0.97 -22.69
C THR A 158 -0.38 -1.07 -24.07
N THR A 159 -0.92 -0.40 -25.08
CA THR A 159 -0.36 -0.42 -26.45
C THR A 159 1.09 0.05 -26.51
N THR A 160 1.45 1.07 -25.73
CA THR A 160 2.77 1.73 -25.80
C THR A 160 3.47 1.84 -24.45
N ASN A 161 2.84 1.47 -23.34
CA ASN A 161 3.39 1.63 -21.99
C ASN A 161 2.80 0.61 -21.00
N PHE A 162 2.83 0.91 -19.71
CA PHE A 162 2.09 0.24 -18.65
C PHE A 162 1.05 1.19 -18.03
N ASP A 163 -0.01 0.62 -17.47
CA ASP A 163 -0.95 1.31 -16.59
C ASP A 163 -1.09 0.47 -15.30
N PHE A 164 -1.91 0.91 -14.36
CA PHE A 164 -1.95 0.36 -13.00
C PHE A 164 -3.37 0.11 -12.53
N ALA A 165 -3.62 -1.10 -12.04
CA ALA A 165 -4.87 -1.45 -11.37
C ALA A 165 -4.65 -1.64 -9.86
N TYR A 166 -5.60 -1.18 -9.06
CA TYR A 166 -5.62 -1.33 -7.60
C TYR A 166 -6.71 -2.33 -7.22
N PHE A 167 -6.42 -3.21 -6.27
CA PHE A 167 -7.37 -4.20 -5.76
C PHE A 167 -7.29 -4.28 -4.24
N VAL A 168 -8.44 -4.25 -3.58
CA VAL A 168 -8.53 -4.64 -2.18
C VAL A 168 -8.30 -6.14 -2.09
N ALA A 169 -7.35 -6.58 -1.26
CA ALA A 169 -6.90 -7.98 -1.23
C ALA A 169 -8.03 -8.94 -0.84
N LYS A 170 -8.96 -8.50 0.03
CA LYS A 170 -10.13 -9.26 0.47
C LYS A 170 -11.09 -9.63 -0.66
N GLU A 171 -11.13 -8.85 -1.73
CA GLU A 171 -12.04 -9.05 -2.87
C GLU A 171 -11.47 -10.01 -3.92
N LEU A 172 -10.19 -10.35 -3.78
CA LEU A 172 -9.48 -11.32 -4.63
C LEU A 172 -9.66 -12.73 -4.09
N LEU A 173 -9.86 -13.68 -5.01
CA LEU A 173 -9.93 -15.11 -4.70
C LEU A 173 -8.86 -15.88 -5.48
N PRO A 174 -8.26 -16.93 -4.89
CA PRO A 174 -7.38 -17.82 -5.64
C PRO A 174 -8.21 -18.65 -6.62
N VAL A 175 -7.75 -18.75 -7.87
CA VAL A 175 -8.33 -19.69 -8.86
C VAL A 175 -8.20 -21.12 -8.35
N ASN A 176 -7.03 -21.45 -7.78
CA ASN A 176 -6.75 -22.73 -7.16
C ASN A 176 -6.08 -22.49 -5.80
N ASN A 177 -6.77 -22.83 -4.71
CA ASN A 177 -6.21 -22.72 -3.36
C ASN A 177 -5.46 -24.00 -2.97
N ASN A 178 -4.23 -24.13 -3.49
CA ASN A 178 -3.39 -25.30 -3.24
C ASN A 178 -2.28 -25.00 -2.23
N LYS A 179 -1.46 -26.02 -1.91
CA LYS A 179 -0.32 -25.90 -0.99
C LYS A 179 0.82 -25.00 -1.50
N SER A 180 0.83 -24.62 -2.78
CA SER A 180 1.85 -23.74 -3.34
C SER A 180 1.77 -22.34 -2.71
N ALA A 181 2.93 -21.71 -2.56
CA ALA A 181 3.01 -20.29 -2.20
C ALA A 181 2.70 -19.38 -3.39
N SER A 182 2.69 -19.87 -4.63
CA SER A 182 2.33 -19.09 -5.83
C SER A 182 1.08 -19.62 -6.51
N GLY A 183 0.22 -18.72 -6.95
CA GLY A 183 -1.02 -19.03 -7.67
C GLY A 183 -1.53 -17.84 -8.48
N THR A 184 -2.70 -18.03 -9.07
CA THR A 184 -3.42 -16.97 -9.80
C THR A 184 -4.55 -16.48 -8.90
N LEU A 185 -4.60 -15.16 -8.70
CA LEU A 185 -5.73 -14.49 -8.07
C LEU A 185 -6.66 -13.94 -9.16
N TYR A 186 -7.95 -13.88 -8.87
CA TYR A 186 -8.90 -13.16 -9.69
C TYR A 186 -9.83 -12.30 -8.82
N MET A 187 -10.29 -11.18 -9.38
CA MET A 187 -11.29 -10.33 -8.74
C MET A 187 -12.67 -10.96 -8.89
N SER A 188 -13.36 -11.16 -7.77
CA SER A 188 -14.68 -11.81 -7.73
C SER A 188 -15.86 -10.83 -7.81
N CYS A 189 -15.64 -9.55 -7.49
CA CYS A 189 -16.66 -8.50 -7.53
C CYS A 189 -16.42 -7.47 -8.64
N PRO A 190 -17.41 -6.67 -9.03
CA PRO A 190 -17.18 -5.54 -9.93
C PRO A 190 -16.17 -4.55 -9.36
N MET A 191 -15.26 -4.05 -10.21
CA MET A 191 -14.41 -2.91 -9.87
C MET A 191 -15.27 -1.65 -9.66
N HIS A 192 -14.75 -0.70 -8.87
CA HIS A 192 -15.43 0.56 -8.53
C HIS A 192 -16.65 0.44 -7.64
N SER A 193 -16.84 -0.72 -7.01
CA SER A 193 -17.88 -0.84 -6.00
C SER A 193 -17.44 -0.06 -4.77
N THR A 194 -18.26 0.88 -4.32
CA THR A 194 -18.01 1.60 -3.07
C THR A 194 -18.74 0.90 -1.93
N HIS A 195 -18.00 0.47 -0.91
CA HIS A 195 -18.56 -0.05 0.32
C HIS A 195 -18.51 1.02 1.41
N ARG A 196 -19.44 0.96 2.36
CA ARG A 196 -19.37 1.75 3.60
C ARG A 196 -19.35 0.81 4.78
N ILE A 197 -18.29 0.87 5.56
CA ILE A 197 -18.12 0.05 6.77
C ILE A 197 -17.92 1.02 7.93
N SER A 198 -18.80 0.95 8.92
CA SER A 198 -18.81 1.85 10.09
C SER A 198 -18.74 3.34 9.72
N GLY A 199 -19.46 3.73 8.66
CA GLY A 199 -19.53 5.11 8.16
C GLY A 199 -18.45 5.51 7.15
N TYR A 200 -17.33 4.79 7.10
CA TYR A 200 -16.22 5.11 6.20
C TYR A 200 -16.38 4.44 4.82
N PRO A 201 -16.21 5.19 3.73
CA PRO A 201 -16.27 4.63 2.39
C PRO A 201 -14.94 3.98 2.00
N GLU A 202 -14.97 2.93 1.19
CA GLU A 202 -13.83 2.38 0.47
C GLU A 202 -14.22 1.92 -0.93
N THR A 203 -13.28 1.92 -1.88
CA THR A 203 -13.46 1.25 -3.18
C THR A 203 -12.94 -0.19 -3.13
N THR A 204 -13.58 -1.11 -3.85
CA THR A 204 -13.10 -2.50 -4.01
C THR A 204 -11.89 -2.61 -4.94
N GLY A 205 -11.71 -1.65 -5.84
CA GLY A 205 -10.63 -1.63 -6.80
C GLY A 205 -10.71 -0.47 -7.79
N CYS A 206 -9.61 -0.23 -8.49
CA CYS A 206 -9.48 0.74 -9.57
C CYS A 206 -8.80 0.06 -10.76
N SER A 207 -9.14 0.46 -11.98
CA SER A 207 -8.63 -0.24 -13.16
C SER A 207 -7.47 0.46 -13.86
N CYS A 208 -7.24 1.74 -13.56
CA CYS A 208 -6.18 2.54 -14.15
C CYS A 208 -5.69 3.63 -13.17
N PHE A 209 -4.56 4.27 -13.49
CA PHE A 209 -4.01 5.37 -12.70
C PHE A 209 -4.99 6.54 -12.47
N ILE A 210 -5.82 6.86 -13.48
CA ILE A 210 -6.78 7.96 -13.39
C ILE A 210 -7.77 7.69 -12.24
N GLU A 211 -8.35 6.50 -12.23
CA GLU A 211 -9.31 6.08 -11.20
C GLU A 211 -8.64 5.86 -9.85
N PHE A 212 -7.42 5.32 -9.83
CA PHE A 212 -6.65 5.17 -8.60
C PHE A 212 -6.36 6.53 -7.94
N GLY A 213 -5.87 7.51 -8.70
CA GLY A 213 -5.63 8.85 -8.17
C GLY A 213 -6.92 9.57 -7.77
N LYS A 214 -8.01 9.40 -8.51
CA LYS A 214 -9.33 9.91 -8.10
C LYS A 214 -9.79 9.29 -6.78
N ALA A 215 -9.64 7.98 -6.62
CA ALA A 215 -10.00 7.28 -5.39
C ALA A 215 -9.07 7.63 -4.21
N LEU A 216 -7.82 8.02 -4.46
CA LEU A 216 -6.97 8.62 -3.44
C LEU A 216 -7.55 9.97 -2.99
N ASP A 217 -7.82 10.89 -3.94
CA ASP A 217 -8.37 12.22 -3.66
C ASP A 217 -9.70 12.17 -2.91
N GLU A 218 -10.61 11.27 -3.31
CA GLU A 218 -11.92 11.08 -2.66
C GLU A 218 -11.81 10.33 -1.32
N GLY A 219 -10.61 10.00 -0.87
CA GLY A 219 -10.38 9.28 0.38
C GLY A 219 -11.00 7.89 0.37
N LEU A 220 -11.01 7.15 -0.74
CA LEU A 220 -11.62 5.82 -0.87
C LEU A 220 -10.63 4.67 -0.70
N ILE A 221 -9.34 4.97 -0.56
CA ILE A 221 -8.26 3.98 -0.45
C ILE A 221 -7.69 3.96 0.97
N GLY A 222 -7.44 2.74 1.46
CA GLY A 222 -6.85 2.49 2.78
C GLY A 222 -7.84 2.59 3.94
N SER A 223 -7.43 2.11 5.11
CA SER A 223 -8.21 2.24 6.35
C SER A 223 -7.88 3.56 7.06
N PRO A 224 -8.84 4.23 7.72
CA PRO A 224 -8.56 5.37 8.57
C PRO A 224 -7.56 4.97 9.68
N ILE A 225 -6.57 5.83 9.92
CA ILE A 225 -5.51 5.58 10.89
C ILE A 225 -5.98 5.86 12.32
N GLN A 226 -6.74 6.94 12.54
CA GLN A 226 -7.14 7.36 13.90
C GLN A 226 -7.79 6.25 14.74
N PRO A 227 -8.73 5.43 14.21
CA PRO A 227 -9.29 4.31 14.97
C PRO A 227 -8.24 3.27 15.39
N MET A 228 -7.21 3.04 14.58
CA MET A 228 -6.11 2.12 14.89
C MET A 228 -5.23 2.64 16.03
N LEU A 229 -5.21 3.96 16.26
CA LEU A 229 -4.43 4.61 17.32
C LEU A 229 -5.15 4.67 18.66
N ASN A 230 -6.47 4.44 18.68
CA ASN A 230 -7.30 4.56 19.88
C ASN A 230 -7.61 3.21 20.56
N ASN A 231 -7.08 2.10 20.03
CA ASN A 231 -7.31 0.75 20.57
C ASN A 231 -6.31 0.38 21.69
N ASN A 232 -6.59 -0.72 22.42
CA ASN A 232 -5.82 -1.21 23.58
C ASN A 232 -4.30 -1.45 23.30
N THR A 233 -3.91 -1.58 22.04
CA THR A 233 -2.56 -1.82 21.50
C THR A 233 -1.92 -0.57 20.89
N GLN A 234 -2.47 0.62 21.18
CA GLN A 234 -2.08 1.93 20.65
C GLN A 234 -0.57 2.20 20.67
N LYS A 235 0.16 1.76 21.71
CA LYS A 235 1.56 2.14 21.90
C LYS A 235 2.47 1.64 20.77
N GLN A 236 2.29 0.39 20.33
CA GLN A 236 3.14 -0.20 19.30
C GLN A 236 2.85 0.39 17.91
N VAL A 237 1.57 0.61 17.57
CA VAL A 237 1.18 1.21 16.29
C VAL A 237 1.64 2.66 16.23
N ARG A 238 1.44 3.43 17.30
CA ARG A 238 1.94 4.82 17.42
C ARG A 238 3.46 4.87 17.29
N SER A 239 4.19 4.03 18.01
CA SER A 239 5.66 3.97 17.92
C SER A 239 6.13 3.65 16.49
N TRP A 240 5.51 2.66 15.84
CA TRP A 240 5.89 2.29 14.48
C TRP A 240 5.61 3.40 13.46
N LEU A 241 4.45 4.08 13.55
CA LEU A 241 4.15 5.23 12.68
C LEU A 241 5.05 6.43 12.98
N SER A 242 5.34 6.73 14.25
CA SER A 242 6.29 7.76 14.66
C SER A 242 7.67 7.53 14.04
N ASP A 243 8.20 6.30 14.13
CA ASP A 243 9.48 5.93 13.53
C ASP A 243 9.45 6.12 12.01
N LEU A 244 8.34 5.71 11.37
CA LEU A 244 8.19 5.82 9.92
C LEU A 244 8.16 7.28 9.45
N LEU A 245 7.37 8.13 10.12
CA LEU A 245 7.28 9.56 9.80
C LEU A 245 8.58 10.29 10.09
N SER A 246 9.30 9.91 11.16
CA SER A 246 10.64 10.44 11.47
C SER A 246 11.63 10.10 10.36
N ASP A 247 11.62 8.84 9.88
CA ASP A 247 12.49 8.40 8.79
C ASP A 247 12.14 9.07 7.44
N LEU A 248 10.86 9.38 7.19
CA LEU A 248 10.43 10.14 6.01
C LEU A 248 10.85 11.60 6.09
N HIS A 249 10.71 12.23 7.26
CA HIS A 249 11.14 13.60 7.50
C HIS A 249 12.65 13.77 7.30
N ALA A 250 13.44 12.84 7.85
CA ALA A 250 14.89 12.81 7.71
C ALA A 250 15.36 12.83 6.26
N SER A 251 14.66 12.09 5.40
CA SER A 251 15.00 12.00 3.97
C SER A 251 14.36 13.11 3.13
N ASN A 252 13.37 13.83 3.66
CA ASN A 252 12.65 14.89 2.98
C ASN A 252 12.47 16.11 3.89
N PRO A 253 13.56 16.74 4.37
CA PRO A 253 13.49 17.78 5.41
C PRO A 253 12.73 19.04 4.96
N ALA A 254 12.69 19.32 3.65
CA ALA A 254 11.94 20.44 3.09
C ALA A 254 10.42 20.20 3.00
N SER A 255 9.96 18.95 3.18
CA SER A 255 8.53 18.61 3.10
C SER A 255 7.85 18.78 4.45
N ALA A 256 6.71 19.48 4.46
CA ALA A 256 5.86 19.61 5.64
C ALA A 256 5.04 18.33 5.93
N ILE A 257 4.89 17.43 4.95
CA ILE A 257 3.98 16.27 5.01
C ILE A 257 4.18 15.41 6.29
N PRO A 258 5.40 15.00 6.67
CA PRO A 258 5.59 14.19 7.87
C PRO A 258 5.13 14.91 9.14
N LYS A 259 5.44 16.20 9.27
CA LYS A 259 5.06 17.03 10.43
C LYS A 259 3.55 17.28 10.48
N GLU A 260 2.92 17.54 9.34
CA GLU A 260 1.46 17.65 9.22
C GLU A 260 0.78 16.35 9.68
N LEU A 261 1.22 15.19 9.17
CA LEU A 261 0.71 13.87 9.55
C LEU A 261 0.91 13.58 11.04
N ALA A 262 2.11 13.83 11.57
CA ALA A 262 2.39 13.58 12.98
C ALA A 262 1.54 14.47 13.88
N SER A 263 1.39 15.76 13.56
CA SER A 263 0.52 16.66 14.30
C SER A 263 -0.93 16.21 14.26
N GLY A 264 -1.46 15.84 13.08
CA GLY A 264 -2.86 15.43 12.92
C GLY A 264 -3.19 14.10 13.59
N LEU A 265 -2.20 13.21 13.71
CA LEU A 265 -2.33 11.90 14.36
C LEU A 265 -1.84 11.90 15.82
N GLU A 266 -1.46 13.08 16.34
CA GLU A 266 -0.91 13.27 17.69
C GLU A 266 0.32 12.38 17.98
N LEU A 267 1.16 12.17 16.97
CA LEU A 267 2.37 11.38 17.04
C LEU A 267 3.58 12.27 17.31
N ASN A 268 4.57 11.74 18.04
CA ASN A 268 5.85 12.42 18.22
C ASN A 268 6.80 12.02 17.08
N ILE A 269 7.39 13.00 16.41
CA ILE A 269 8.53 12.78 15.51
C ILE A 269 9.80 13.01 16.32
N ASP A 270 10.69 12.01 16.32
CA ASP A 270 12.00 12.13 16.94
C ASP A 270 12.98 12.67 15.88
N GLU A 271 13.26 13.97 15.94
CA GLU A 271 14.22 14.62 15.05
C GLU A 271 15.66 14.12 15.28
N SER A 272 15.96 13.44 16.40
CA SER A 272 17.26 12.80 16.63
C SER A 272 17.41 11.46 15.89
N ILE A 273 16.30 10.75 15.62
CA ILE A 273 16.29 9.59 14.71
C ILE A 273 16.63 10.03 13.29
N ALA A 274 16.23 11.25 12.89
CA ALA A 274 16.56 11.80 11.58
C ALA A 274 18.08 11.93 11.34
N GLN A 275 18.87 12.17 12.39
CA GLN A 275 20.32 12.23 12.32
C GLN A 275 20.98 10.83 12.34
N LYS A 276 20.37 9.83 12.98
CA LYS A 276 20.89 8.44 13.08
C LYS A 276 20.47 7.54 11.91
N ALA A 277 19.42 7.90 11.17
CA ALA A 277 18.90 7.13 10.04
C ALA A 277 19.88 7.00 8.86
N SER A 278 20.97 7.79 8.83
CA SER A 278 22.02 7.71 7.81
C SER A 278 22.92 6.47 7.92
N THR A 279 22.88 5.71 9.02
CA THR A 279 23.85 4.61 9.29
C THR A 279 23.25 3.24 9.57
N ALA A 280 21.94 3.12 9.86
CA ALA A 280 21.34 1.84 10.22
C ALA A 280 20.49 1.23 9.08
N LYS A 281 20.95 0.09 8.52
CA LYS A 281 20.09 -0.82 7.72
C LYS A 281 18.96 -1.36 8.61
N ARG A 282 17.85 -0.63 8.68
CA ARG A 282 16.58 -1.13 9.22
C ARG A 282 15.95 -2.03 8.14
N PRO A 283 15.64 -3.30 8.42
CA PRO A 283 14.72 -4.04 7.59
C PRO A 283 13.36 -3.42 7.81
N SER A 284 12.97 -2.57 6.88
CA SER A 284 11.67 -1.95 6.81
C SER A 284 10.93 -2.46 5.57
N ILE A 285 9.63 -2.23 5.53
CA ILE A 285 8.84 -2.17 4.29
C ILE A 285 9.65 -1.53 3.16
N ARG A 286 9.48 -2.03 1.93
CA ARG A 286 10.35 -1.70 0.81
C ARG A 286 10.18 -0.28 0.29
N ALA A 287 9.01 0.32 0.42
CA ALA A 287 8.83 1.74 0.17
C ALA A 287 7.72 2.32 1.02
N VAL A 288 7.74 3.63 1.20
CA VAL A 288 6.59 4.40 1.69
C VAL A 288 6.31 5.58 0.79
N ILE A 289 5.04 5.84 0.55
CA ILE A 289 4.51 7.05 -0.09
C ILE A 289 3.62 7.74 0.93
N ALA A 290 3.84 9.04 1.13
CA ALA A 290 2.91 9.92 1.83
C ALA A 290 2.37 10.96 0.83
N ILE A 291 1.06 11.13 0.78
CA ILE A 291 0.39 12.03 -0.16
C ILE A 291 -0.65 12.91 0.54
N LYS A 292 -0.59 14.21 0.22
CA LYS A 292 -1.57 15.22 0.57
C LYS A 292 -2.51 15.41 -0.61
N THR A 293 -3.79 15.12 -0.39
CA THR A 293 -4.88 15.19 -1.38
C THR A 293 -5.66 16.48 -1.21
N GLU A 294 -6.33 16.98 -2.26
CA GLU A 294 -7.11 18.22 -2.14
C GLU A 294 -8.46 18.04 -1.42
N GLY A 295 -8.98 16.80 -1.36
CA GLY A 295 -10.26 16.47 -0.70
C GLY A 295 -11.48 16.64 -1.60
#